data_AF-A0A7K4BYB1-F1
#
_entry.id   AF-A0A7K4BYB1-F1
#
_cell.length_a   1.000
_cell.length_b   1.000
_cell.length_c   1.000
_cell.angle_alpha   90.00
_cell.angle_beta   90.00
_cell.angle_gamma   90.00
#
_symmetry.space_group_name_H-M   'P 1'
#
loop_
_entity.id
_entity.type
_entity.pdbx_description
1 polymer ?
#
loop_
_entity_poly.entity_id
_entity_poly.type
_entity_poly.pdbx_seq_one_letter_code
_entity_poly.pdbx_strand_id
1 'polypeptide(L)'
;MDLKKAKELAARILKVGVNRIYIDPTNLKKVEEAMTKDDIRGLIAERIIKKRKTNNQSKGRTRTATLQRQKGRRRGKGKRKGTKNTRVDKKSNWMHKVRAQRKMLQELKKTNPKAVEEKGYGNLYKKIKGNFFRGKNYLKEYVEGVKK
;
A
#
# COMPACT_ATOMS: atom_id res chain seq x y z
N MET A 1 42.31 -9.74 -16.69
CA MET A 1 41.14 -8.84 -16.63
C MET A 1 41.16 -8.09 -15.32
N ASP A 2 40.90 -6.78 -15.35
CA ASP A 2 40.76 -5.98 -14.11
C ASP A 2 39.56 -6.48 -13.27
N LEU A 3 39.79 -6.70 -11.97
CA LEU A 3 38.80 -7.10 -10.97
C LEU A 3 37.55 -6.20 -10.99
N LYS A 4 37.71 -4.90 -11.27
CA LYS A 4 36.57 -3.98 -11.37
C LYS A 4 35.65 -4.37 -12.53
N LYS A 5 36.22 -4.69 -13.69
CA LYS A 5 35.50 -5.10 -14.91
C LYS A 5 34.85 -6.47 -14.74
N ALA A 6 35.54 -7.41 -14.08
CA ALA A 6 34.98 -8.72 -13.72
C ALA A 6 33.76 -8.55 -12.79
N LYS A 7 33.85 -7.65 -11.80
CA LYS A 7 32.76 -7.34 -10.86
C LYS A 7 31.55 -6.69 -11.56
N GLU A 8 31.79 -5.81 -12.53
CA GLU A 8 30.73 -5.19 -13.35
C GLU A 8 30.03 -6.20 -14.28
N LEU A 9 30.80 -7.10 -14.93
CA LEU A 9 30.23 -8.16 -15.74
C LEU A 9 29.41 -9.15 -14.91
N ALA A 10 29.94 -9.59 -13.76
CA ALA A 10 29.24 -10.45 -12.84
C ALA A 10 27.95 -9.81 -12.33
N ALA A 11 27.97 -8.52 -12.02
CA ALA A 11 26.81 -7.74 -11.62
C ALA A 11 25.72 -7.72 -12.72
N ARG A 12 26.14 -7.53 -13.99
CA ARG A 12 25.23 -7.54 -15.15
C ARG A 12 24.63 -8.93 -15.39
N ILE A 13 25.43 -9.99 -15.30
CA ILE A 13 24.99 -11.38 -15.45
C ILE A 13 23.99 -11.76 -14.35
N LEU A 14 24.30 -11.45 -13.09
CA LEU A 14 23.47 -11.76 -11.92
C LEU A 14 22.32 -10.76 -11.69
N LYS A 15 22.21 -9.73 -12.53
CA LYS A 15 21.22 -8.65 -12.44
C LYS A 15 21.16 -8.02 -11.04
N VAL A 16 22.33 -7.68 -10.49
CA VAL A 16 22.49 -7.04 -9.18
C VAL A 16 23.42 -5.84 -9.28
N GLY A 17 23.39 -4.93 -8.29
CA GLY A 17 24.40 -3.87 -8.20
C GLY A 17 25.79 -4.42 -7.90
N VAL A 18 26.83 -3.74 -8.39
CA VAL A 18 28.26 -4.11 -8.25
C VAL A 18 28.65 -4.36 -6.79
N ASN A 19 28.13 -3.57 -5.85
CA ASN A 19 28.38 -3.72 -4.41
C ASN A 19 27.88 -5.05 -3.82
N ARG A 20 26.97 -5.74 -4.50
CA ARG A 20 26.43 -7.05 -4.08
C ARG A 20 27.27 -8.22 -4.56
N ILE A 21 28.27 -7.98 -5.40
CA ILE A 21 29.19 -9.02 -5.85
C ILE A 21 30.31 -9.18 -4.83
N TYR A 22 30.48 -10.42 -4.37
CA TYR A 22 31.60 -10.89 -3.59
C TYR A 22 32.51 -11.73 -4.48
N ILE A 23 33.80 -11.48 -4.40
CA ILE A 23 34.84 -12.26 -5.05
C ILE A 23 35.69 -12.87 -3.93
N ASP A 24 35.98 -14.16 -4.04
CA ASP A 24 36.81 -14.88 -3.08
C ASP A 24 38.28 -14.40 -3.14
N PRO A 25 38.86 -13.90 -2.03
CA PRO A 25 40.21 -13.33 -2.03
C PRO A 25 41.32 -14.36 -2.26
N THR A 26 41.06 -15.65 -2.05
CA THR A 26 42.05 -16.72 -2.26
C THR A 26 42.25 -17.07 -3.74
N ASN A 27 41.22 -16.86 -4.56
CA ASN A 27 41.17 -17.26 -5.97
C ASN A 27 41.24 -16.06 -6.94
N LEU A 28 41.84 -14.93 -6.53
CA LEU A 28 41.87 -13.70 -7.34
C LEU A 28 42.55 -13.90 -8.70
N LYS A 29 43.63 -14.68 -8.76
CA LYS A 29 44.35 -14.98 -10.01
C LYS A 29 43.44 -15.62 -11.07
N LYS A 30 42.58 -16.55 -10.68
CA LYS A 30 41.59 -17.18 -11.60
C LYS A 30 40.57 -16.19 -12.14
N VAL A 31 40.22 -15.18 -11.34
CA VAL A 31 39.30 -14.10 -11.76
C VAL A 31 40.00 -13.12 -12.69
N GLU A 32 41.29 -12.89 -12.49
CA GLU A 32 42.11 -12.10 -13.41
C GLU A 32 42.33 -12.82 -14.75
N GLU A 33 42.43 -14.15 -14.78
CA GLU A 33 42.57 -14.92 -16.02
C GLU A 33 41.28 -14.94 -16.88
N ALA A 34 40.10 -14.73 -16.28
CA ALA A 34 38.83 -14.72 -17.00
C ALA A 34 38.75 -13.57 -18.01
N MET A 35 38.34 -13.86 -19.25
CA MET A 35 38.24 -12.86 -20.33
C MET A 35 36.81 -12.69 -20.85
N THR A 36 36.03 -13.77 -20.90
CA THR A 36 34.70 -13.80 -21.49
C THR A 36 33.59 -13.76 -20.44
N LYS A 37 32.34 -13.54 -20.89
CA LYS A 37 31.17 -13.66 -20.01
C LYS A 37 30.93 -15.10 -19.56
N ASP A 38 31.33 -16.08 -20.37
CA ASP A 38 31.16 -17.50 -20.07
C ASP A 38 32.12 -17.94 -18.97
N ASP A 39 33.36 -17.44 -18.96
CA ASP A 39 34.32 -17.66 -17.86
C ASP A 39 33.75 -17.13 -16.53
N ILE A 40 33.16 -15.93 -16.54
CA ILE A 40 32.51 -15.35 -15.36
C ILE A 40 31.31 -16.20 -14.91
N ARG A 41 30.56 -16.83 -15.84
CA ARG A 41 29.49 -17.78 -15.49
C ARG A 41 30.06 -19.04 -14.84
N GLY A 42 31.19 -19.56 -15.33
CA GLY A 42 31.93 -20.67 -14.73
C GLY A 42 32.37 -20.34 -13.29
N LEU A 43 32.99 -19.17 -13.08
CA LEU A 43 33.41 -18.70 -11.75
C LEU A 43 32.24 -18.50 -10.78
N ILE A 44 31.06 -18.16 -11.28
CA ILE A 44 29.82 -18.11 -10.48
C ILE A 44 29.36 -19.53 -10.10
N ALA A 45 29.42 -20.48 -11.03
CA ALA A 45 29.05 -21.87 -10.79
C ALA A 45 29.98 -22.54 -9.76
N GLU A 46 31.28 -22.28 -9.84
CA GLU A 46 32.30 -22.70 -8.87
C GLU A 46 32.20 -21.96 -7.52
N ARG A 47 31.30 -20.96 -7.44
CA ARG A 47 31.09 -20.10 -6.26
C ARG A 47 32.32 -19.26 -5.87
N ILE A 48 33.25 -19.01 -6.79
CA ILE A 48 34.33 -18.01 -6.57
C ILE A 48 33.73 -16.60 -6.58
N ILE A 49 32.78 -16.35 -7.47
CA ILE A 49 31.99 -15.12 -7.51
C ILE A 49 30.59 -15.39 -6.93
N LYS A 50 30.22 -14.67 -5.86
CA LYS A 50 28.93 -14.86 -5.16
C LYS A 50 28.12 -13.58 -5.09
N LYS A 51 26.79 -13.72 -5.11
CA LYS A 51 25.86 -12.65 -4.75
C LYS A 51 25.72 -12.57 -3.23
N ARG A 52 26.15 -11.47 -2.61
CA ARG A 52 25.88 -11.16 -1.21
C ARG A 52 24.38 -11.03 -0.97
N LYS A 53 23.91 -11.46 0.21
CA LYS A 53 22.51 -11.24 0.65
C LYS A 53 22.23 -9.74 0.76
N THR A 54 20.97 -9.34 0.58
CA THR A 54 20.52 -7.98 0.90
C THR A 54 20.56 -7.74 2.41
N ASN A 55 20.84 -6.49 2.81
CA ASN A 55 20.53 -6.04 4.16
C ASN A 55 19.00 -6.02 4.30
N ASN A 56 18.45 -7.08 4.90
CA ASN A 56 17.01 -7.20 5.08
C ASN A 56 16.57 -6.34 6.26
N GLN A 57 15.82 -5.28 5.98
CA GLN A 57 15.23 -4.45 7.02
C GLN A 57 13.95 -5.10 7.56
N SER A 58 13.95 -5.45 8.84
CA SER A 58 12.76 -6.04 9.48
C SER A 58 11.62 -5.02 9.61
N LYS A 59 10.40 -5.45 9.26
CA LYS A 59 9.17 -4.67 9.49
C LYS A 59 8.49 -4.97 10.82
N GLY A 60 9.10 -5.77 11.71
CA GLY A 60 8.49 -6.22 12.97
C GLY A 60 7.99 -5.07 13.84
N ARG A 61 8.84 -4.08 14.13
CA ARG A 61 8.49 -2.89 14.94
C ARG A 61 7.38 -2.03 14.30
N THR A 62 7.39 -1.90 12.97
CA THR A 62 6.35 -1.16 12.26
C THR A 62 5.00 -1.88 12.33
N ARG A 63 4.99 -3.21 12.17
CA ARG A 63 3.77 -4.03 12.27
C ARG A 63 3.15 -3.94 13.66
N THR A 64 3.95 -4.09 14.71
CA THR A 64 3.46 -3.95 16.09
C THR A 64 2.91 -2.56 16.34
N ALA A 65 3.59 -1.49 15.92
CA ALA A 65 3.08 -0.12 16.04
C ALA A 65 1.78 0.11 15.27
N THR A 66 1.62 -0.47 14.08
CA THR A 66 0.38 -0.38 13.28
C THR A 66 -0.78 -1.11 13.96
N LEU A 67 -0.57 -2.31 14.51
CA LEU A 67 -1.59 -3.03 15.28
C LEU A 67 -2.06 -2.21 16.49
N GLN A 68 -1.13 -1.60 17.23
CA GLN A 68 -1.48 -0.72 18.35
C GLN A 68 -2.28 0.51 17.89
N ARG A 69 -1.92 1.11 16.74
CA ARG A 69 -2.66 2.23 16.14
C ARG A 69 -4.07 1.84 15.70
N GLN A 70 -4.26 0.64 15.16
CA GLN A 70 -5.58 0.11 14.78
C GLN A 70 -6.48 -0.06 16.00
N LYS A 71 -5.93 -0.53 17.13
CA LYS A 71 -6.62 -0.60 18.44
C LYS A 71 -6.89 0.78 19.07
N GLY A 72 -6.56 1.88 18.40
CA GLY A 72 -6.77 3.25 18.89
C GLY A 72 -5.64 3.82 19.77
N ARG A 73 -4.64 3.01 20.14
CA ARG A 73 -3.47 3.48 20.91
C ARG A 73 -2.56 4.35 20.03
N ARG A 74 -1.69 5.15 20.65
CA ARG A 74 -0.75 6.07 19.95
C ARG A 74 -1.43 7.14 19.07
N ARG A 75 -2.72 7.48 19.32
CA ARG A 75 -3.51 8.52 18.59
C ARG A 75 -3.94 9.72 19.44
N GLY A 76 -3.45 9.81 20.70
CA GLY A 76 -3.75 10.90 21.64
C GLY A 76 -3.25 12.28 21.16
N LYS A 77 -3.71 13.36 21.81
CA LYS A 77 -3.46 14.77 21.39
C LYS A 77 -1.97 15.06 21.14
N GLY A 78 -1.08 14.69 22.06
CA GLY A 78 0.37 14.91 21.93
C GLY A 78 1.08 14.09 20.83
N LYS A 79 0.42 13.11 20.21
CA LYS A 79 0.94 12.39 19.03
C LYS A 79 0.41 12.96 17.71
N ARG A 80 -0.51 13.91 17.75
CA ARG A 80 -1.07 14.55 16.56
C ARG A 80 -0.12 15.68 16.13
N LYS A 81 0.33 15.61 14.89
CA LYS A 81 1.05 16.69 14.22
C LYS A 81 0.17 17.21 13.07
N GLY A 82 0.23 18.51 12.81
CA GLY A 82 -0.60 19.19 11.82
C GLY A 82 -2.06 19.41 12.24
N THR A 83 -2.79 20.18 11.42
CA THR A 83 -4.19 20.53 11.70
C THR A 83 -5.14 19.34 11.47
N LYS A 84 -6.38 19.44 11.97
CA LYS A 84 -7.42 18.43 11.72
C LYS A 84 -7.70 18.24 10.22
N ASN A 85 -7.75 19.35 9.46
CA ASN A 85 -8.03 19.32 8.03
C ASN A 85 -6.89 18.66 7.23
N THR A 86 -5.64 18.87 7.62
CA THR A 86 -4.49 18.22 6.98
C THR A 86 -4.48 16.70 7.22
N ARG A 87 -4.89 16.25 8.41
CA ARG A 87 -4.93 14.83 8.76
C ARG A 87 -6.10 14.09 8.11
N VAL A 88 -7.25 14.76 8.00
CA VAL A 88 -8.45 14.24 7.33
C VAL A 88 -9.10 15.42 6.63
N ASP A 89 -9.00 15.43 5.31
CA ASP A 89 -9.57 16.49 4.48
C ASP A 89 -11.10 16.49 4.56
N LYS A 90 -11.66 17.68 4.81
CA LYS A 90 -13.12 17.90 4.89
C LYS A 90 -13.82 17.51 3.59
N LYS A 91 -13.24 17.84 2.43
CA LYS A 91 -13.84 17.55 1.11
C LYS A 91 -13.86 16.05 0.86
N SER A 92 -12.75 15.36 1.10
CA SER A 92 -12.67 13.90 1.01
C SER A 92 -13.68 13.21 1.93
N ASN A 93 -13.82 13.65 3.18
CA ASN A 93 -14.79 13.08 4.11
C ASN A 93 -16.24 13.30 3.65
N TRP A 94 -16.56 14.49 3.13
CA TRP A 94 -17.87 14.80 2.54
C TRP A 94 -18.17 13.91 1.32
N MET A 95 -17.21 13.76 0.41
CA MET A 95 -17.34 12.88 -0.76
C MET A 95 -17.60 11.43 -0.36
N HIS A 96 -16.83 10.89 0.60
CA HIS A 96 -17.05 9.52 1.10
C HIS A 96 -18.44 9.35 1.72
N LYS A 97 -18.90 10.32 2.52
CA LYS A 97 -20.23 10.31 3.13
C LYS A 97 -21.33 10.29 2.08
N VAL A 98 -21.31 11.23 1.14
CA VAL A 98 -22.34 11.37 0.09
C VAL A 98 -22.35 10.17 -0.84
N ARG A 99 -21.18 9.67 -1.26
CA ARG A 99 -21.07 8.48 -2.11
C ARG A 99 -21.62 7.24 -1.42
N ALA A 100 -21.30 7.04 -0.14
CA ALA A 100 -21.85 5.92 0.63
C ALA A 100 -23.38 6.00 0.75
N GLN A 101 -23.94 7.19 0.99
CA GLN A 101 -25.39 7.40 1.06
C GLN A 101 -26.08 7.19 -0.29
N ARG A 102 -25.51 7.67 -1.39
CA ARG A 102 -26.06 7.46 -2.74
C ARG A 102 -26.00 5.99 -3.17
N LYS A 103 -24.91 5.29 -2.85
CA LYS A 103 -24.80 3.85 -3.07
C LYS A 103 -25.88 3.11 -2.28
N MET A 104 -26.07 3.46 -1.01
CA MET A 104 -27.13 2.89 -0.17
C MET A 104 -28.53 3.16 -0.75
N LEU A 105 -28.79 4.37 -1.23
CA LEU A 105 -30.06 4.71 -1.89
C LEU A 105 -30.31 3.84 -3.13
N GLN A 106 -29.27 3.59 -3.92
CA GLN A 106 -29.36 2.73 -5.10
C GLN A 106 -29.63 1.27 -4.70
N GLU A 107 -29.01 0.78 -3.63
CA GLU A 107 -29.28 -0.54 -3.06
C GLU A 107 -30.74 -0.64 -2.56
N LEU A 108 -31.22 0.36 -1.80
CA LEU A 108 -32.60 0.41 -1.31
C LEU A 108 -33.63 0.47 -2.43
N LYS A 109 -33.32 1.15 -3.54
CA LYS A 109 -34.19 1.16 -4.72
C LYS A 109 -34.37 -0.24 -5.31
N LYS A 110 -33.33 -1.08 -5.25
CA LYS A 110 -33.37 -2.46 -5.75
C LYS A 110 -34.10 -3.39 -4.78
N THR A 111 -33.89 -3.24 -3.47
CA THR A 111 -34.49 -4.14 -2.47
C THR A 111 -35.93 -3.77 -2.16
N ASN A 112 -36.21 -2.48 -1.93
CA ASN A 112 -37.52 -1.97 -1.48
C ASN A 112 -37.99 -0.82 -2.40
N PRO A 113 -38.34 -1.09 -3.67
CA PRO A 113 -38.69 -0.06 -4.64
C PRO A 113 -39.88 0.79 -4.19
N LYS A 114 -40.93 0.16 -3.62
CA LYS A 114 -42.14 0.85 -3.16
C LYS A 114 -41.85 1.93 -2.10
N ALA A 115 -41.00 1.62 -1.12
CA ALA A 115 -40.63 2.56 -0.06
C ALA A 115 -39.82 3.76 -0.57
N VAL A 116 -38.94 3.53 -1.55
CA VAL A 116 -38.15 4.60 -2.18
C VAL A 116 -39.03 5.46 -3.10
N GLU A 117 -39.99 4.86 -3.78
CA GLU A 117 -40.94 5.55 -4.65
C GLU A 117 -41.87 6.46 -3.85
N GLU A 118 -42.44 5.99 -2.74
CA GLU A 118 -43.30 6.77 -1.84
C GLU A 118 -42.61 8.06 -1.34
N LYS A 119 -41.32 7.97 -1.00
CA LYS A 119 -40.54 9.14 -0.54
C LYS A 119 -39.93 9.96 -1.69
N GLY A 120 -39.91 9.40 -2.90
CA GLY A 120 -39.31 9.97 -4.10
C GLY A 120 -37.78 9.91 -4.12
N TYR A 121 -37.21 9.13 -5.05
CA TYR A 121 -35.74 9.01 -5.23
C TYR A 121 -35.04 10.35 -5.43
N GLY A 122 -35.60 11.24 -6.25
CA GLY A 122 -35.03 12.57 -6.51
C GLY A 122 -35.02 13.47 -5.26
N ASN A 123 -36.05 13.38 -4.42
CA ASN A 123 -36.12 14.11 -3.16
C ASN A 123 -35.05 13.61 -2.18
N LEU A 124 -34.97 12.28 -2.00
CA LEU A 124 -33.93 11.65 -1.17
C LEU A 124 -32.51 12.03 -1.63
N TYR A 125 -32.28 12.06 -2.94
CA TYR A 125 -31.01 12.45 -3.52
C TYR A 125 -30.65 13.92 -3.23
N LYS A 126 -31.62 14.84 -3.33
CA LYS A 126 -31.46 16.26 -2.95
C LYS A 126 -31.21 16.41 -1.46
N LYS A 127 -31.92 15.67 -0.60
CA LYS A 127 -31.70 15.64 0.86
C LYS A 127 -30.30 15.13 1.24
N ILE A 128 -29.79 14.11 0.54
CA ILE A 128 -28.40 13.66 0.68
C ILE A 128 -27.42 14.78 0.31
N LYS A 129 -27.63 15.45 -0.84
CA LYS A 129 -26.82 16.60 -1.27
C LYS A 129 -26.85 17.74 -0.23
N GLY A 130 -27.99 17.95 0.42
CA GLY A 130 -28.19 18.93 1.48
C GLY A 130 -27.69 18.51 2.87
N ASN A 131 -26.98 17.38 3.00
CA ASN A 131 -26.44 16.88 4.28
C ASN A 131 -27.51 16.57 5.35
N PHE A 132 -28.76 16.33 4.95
CA PHE A 132 -29.86 16.06 5.89
C PHE A 132 -29.61 14.78 6.72
N PHE A 133 -29.04 13.75 6.09
CA PHE A 133 -28.73 12.48 6.75
C PHE A 133 -27.34 12.49 7.39
N ARG A 134 -27.25 12.13 8.68
CA ARG A 134 -25.95 12.05 9.40
C ARG A 134 -25.06 10.92 8.89
N GLY A 135 -25.65 9.81 8.43
CA GLY A 135 -24.95 8.65 7.88
C GLY A 135 -25.85 7.80 6.98
N LYS A 136 -25.38 6.64 6.55
CA LYS A 136 -26.17 5.72 5.70
C LYS A 136 -27.31 5.02 6.45
N ASN A 137 -27.14 4.75 7.75
CA ASN A 137 -28.17 4.11 8.57
C ASN A 137 -29.40 5.02 8.73
N TYR A 138 -29.18 6.31 8.99
CA TYR A 138 -30.26 7.30 9.04
C TYR A 138 -31.05 7.39 7.73
N LEU A 139 -30.40 7.23 6.58
CA LEU A 139 -31.10 7.17 5.30
C LEU A 139 -31.95 5.90 5.21
N LYS A 140 -31.40 4.76 5.63
CA LYS A 140 -32.12 3.48 5.67
C LYS A 140 -33.36 3.55 6.55
N GLU A 141 -33.21 4.01 7.78
CA GLU A 141 -34.31 4.22 8.74
C GLU A 141 -35.38 5.16 8.19
N TYR A 142 -34.97 6.27 7.54
CA TYR A 142 -35.90 7.21 6.95
C TYR A 142 -36.72 6.62 5.78
N VAL A 143 -36.11 5.75 4.97
CA VAL A 143 -36.77 5.10 3.83
C VAL A 143 -37.66 3.96 4.31
N GLU A 144 -37.17 3.12 5.24
CA GLU A 144 -37.90 1.96 5.75
C GLU A 144 -38.97 2.34 6.78
N GLY A 145 -39.00 3.59 7.25
CA GLY A 145 -40.00 4.07 8.22
C GLY A 145 -39.82 3.49 9.63
N VAL A 146 -38.76 2.72 9.87
CA VAL A 146 -38.45 2.16 11.18
C VAL A 146 -37.91 3.27 12.07
N LYS A 147 -38.82 3.92 12.81
CA LYS A 147 -38.44 4.65 14.02
C LYS A 147 -38.06 3.61 15.08
N LYS A 148 -36.95 3.86 15.76
CA LYS A 148 -36.71 3.27 17.07
C LYS A 148 -37.71 3.82 18.07
#